data_AF-A0AAD1Z477-F1
#
_entry.id   AF-A0AAD1Z477-F1
#
_cell.length_a   1.000
_cell.length_b   1.000
_cell.length_c   1.000
_cell.angle_alpha   90.00
_cell.angle_beta   90.00
_cell.angle_gamma   90.00
#
_symmetry.space_group_name_H-M   'P 1'
#
loop_
_entity.id
_entity.type
_entity.pdbx_description
1 polymer ?
#
loop_
_entity_poly.entity_id
_entity_poly.type
_entity_poly.pdbx_seq_one_letter_code
_entity_poly.pdbx_strand_id
1 'polypeptide(L)'
;MAEECLKQANDLCGLLLLYSSQGDADGITQLASLAKEHGKNNVAFLCLFMLGKLEDCLQLLVDSNQIPEAALMARSYLPSQVSEIVAHWRKDLNKIWDDVSGKSITTSASQLEDLIDRALELGSATASAKNYGRKYIVYGKNFR
;
A
#
# COMPACT_ATOMS: atom_id res chain seq x y z
N MET A 1 11.72 9.27 29.71
CA MET A 1 11.16 10.64 29.68
C MET A 1 10.39 10.94 28.40
N ALA A 2 11.02 11.21 27.25
CA ALA A 2 10.27 11.61 26.04
C ALA A 2 9.26 10.55 25.56
N GLU A 3 9.68 9.28 25.53
CA GLU A 3 8.83 8.15 25.16
C GLU A 3 7.61 7.99 26.09
N GLU A 4 7.82 8.09 27.41
CA GLU A 4 6.76 7.95 28.41
C GLU A 4 5.74 9.08 28.30
N CYS A 5 6.19 10.32 28.04
CA CYS A 5 5.29 11.45 27.81
C CYS A 5 4.42 11.22 26.57
N LEU A 6 5.01 10.75 25.47
CA LEU A 6 4.29 10.48 24.23
C LEU A 6 3.31 9.31 24.37
N LYS A 7 3.68 8.26 25.12
CA LYS A 7 2.79 7.15 25.47
C LYS A 7 1.59 7.63 26.30
N GLN A 8 1.81 8.47 27.30
CA GLN A 8 0.73 9.04 28.12
C GLN A 8 -0.18 9.98 27.31
N ALA A 9 0.39 10.74 26.37
CA ALA A 9 -0.36 11.61 25.48
C ALA A 9 -1.07 10.87 24.33
N ASN A 10 -0.82 9.57 24.18
CA ASN A 10 -1.24 8.75 23.05
C ASN A 10 -0.86 9.36 21.68
N ASP A 11 0.31 10.00 21.61
CA ASP A 11 0.83 10.60 20.38
C ASP A 11 1.58 9.56 19.56
N LEU A 12 0.83 8.81 18.76
CA LEU A 12 1.36 7.74 17.90
C LEU A 12 2.33 8.27 16.83
N CYS A 13 2.15 9.50 16.34
CA CYS A 13 3.04 10.10 15.34
C CYS A 13 4.37 10.50 15.96
N GLY A 14 4.34 11.08 17.18
CA GLY A 14 5.54 11.37 17.94
C GLY A 14 6.30 10.10 18.30
N LEU A 15 5.60 9.03 18.71
CA LEU A 15 6.21 7.72 18.96
C LEU A 15 6.83 7.13 17.69
N LEU A 16 6.17 7.25 16.53
CA LEU A 16 6.70 6.80 15.25
C LEU A 16 8.02 7.50 14.91
N LEU A 17 8.07 8.81 15.07
CA LEU A 17 9.27 9.60 14.81
C LEU A 17 10.41 9.22 15.79
N LEU A 18 10.07 9.03 17.06
CA LEU A 18 11.02 8.63 18.08
C LEU A 18 11.59 7.23 17.83
N TYR A 19 10.76 6.24 17.52
CA TYR A 19 11.24 4.87 17.25
C TYR A 19 11.96 4.76 15.91
N SER A 20 11.50 5.46 14.87
CA SER A 20 12.18 5.45 13.56
C SER A 20 13.55 6.13 13.61
N SER A 21 13.71 7.24 14.34
CA SER A 21 15.01 7.89 14.51
C SER A 21 16.03 7.06 15.30
N GLN A 22 15.55 6.21 16.21
CA GLN A 22 16.39 5.27 16.96
C GLN A 22 16.64 3.94 16.22
N GLY A 23 15.87 3.65 15.16
CA GLY A 23 15.90 2.34 14.51
C GLY A 23 15.37 1.21 15.40
N ASP A 24 14.46 1.51 16.33
CA ASP A 24 13.88 0.54 17.26
C ASP A 24 12.76 -0.26 16.57
N ALA A 25 13.11 -1.42 16.03
CA ALA A 25 12.17 -2.30 15.33
C ALA A 25 11.10 -2.91 16.27
N ASP A 26 11.45 -3.15 17.53
CA ASP A 26 10.51 -3.73 18.50
C ASP A 26 9.47 -2.68 18.90
N GLY A 27 9.91 -1.44 19.16
CA GLY A 27 9.03 -0.28 19.40
C GLY A 27 8.09 -0.02 18.22
N ILE A 28 8.59 -0.06 16.98
CA ILE A 28 7.75 0.09 15.77
C ILE A 28 6.74 -1.06 15.66
N THR A 29 7.10 -2.29 16.01
CA THR A 29 6.19 -3.45 15.96
C THR A 29 5.04 -3.30 16.96
N GLN A 30 5.34 -2.87 18.18
CA GLN A 30 4.32 -2.59 19.19
C GLN A 30 3.42 -1.42 18.77
N LEU A 31 4.02 -0.36 18.23
CA LEU A 31 3.29 0.81 17.72
C LEU A 31 2.36 0.45 16.56
N ALA A 32 2.76 -0.45 15.66
CA ALA A 32 1.91 -0.92 14.56
C ALA A 32 0.61 -1.56 15.08
N SER A 33 0.73 -2.40 16.11
CA SER A 33 -0.41 -3.09 16.73
C SER A 33 -1.32 -2.09 17.44
N LEU A 34 -0.73 -1.18 18.22
CA LEU A 34 -1.44 -0.12 18.92
C LEU A 34 -2.17 0.82 17.94
N ALA A 35 -1.51 1.22 16.85
CA ALA A 35 -2.10 2.07 15.83
C ALA A 35 -3.28 1.39 15.11
N LYS A 36 -3.19 0.07 14.87
CA LYS A 36 -4.30 -0.71 14.29
C LYS A 36 -5.49 -0.77 15.25
N GLU A 37 -5.25 -0.98 16.54
CA GLU A 37 -6.30 -0.96 17.58
C GLU A 37 -6.99 0.41 17.69
N HIS A 38 -6.22 1.50 17.61
CA HIS A 38 -6.75 2.86 17.61
C HIS A 38 -7.39 3.30 16.27
N GLY A 39 -7.45 2.42 15.26
CA GLY A 39 -7.98 2.72 13.93
C GLY A 39 -7.15 3.74 13.14
N LYS A 40 -5.90 3.97 13.52
CA LYS A 40 -4.97 4.89 12.86
C LYS A 40 -4.18 4.15 11.78
N ASN A 41 -4.89 3.74 10.71
CA ASN A 41 -4.36 2.92 9.63
C ASN A 41 -3.11 3.52 8.96
N ASN A 42 -3.03 4.85 8.80
CA ASN A 42 -1.86 5.50 8.19
C ASN A 42 -0.58 5.24 9.00
N VAL A 43 -0.67 5.32 10.33
CA VAL A 43 0.47 5.08 11.23
C VAL A 43 0.81 3.59 11.24
N ALA A 44 -0.20 2.72 11.32
CA ALA A 44 0.00 1.27 11.25
C ALA A 44 0.69 0.85 9.94
N PHE A 45 0.26 1.41 8.80
CA PHE A 45 0.85 1.19 7.49
C PHE A 45 2.32 1.60 7.46
N LEU A 46 2.66 2.81 7.92
CA LEU A 46 4.05 3.28 7.99
C LEU A 46 4.92 2.37 8.86
N CYS A 47 4.41 1.93 10.02
CA CYS A 47 5.14 1.01 10.88
C CYS A 47 5.43 -0.32 10.17
N LEU A 48 4.41 -0.94 9.58
CA LEU A 48 4.54 -2.21 8.86
C LEU A 48 5.46 -2.08 7.63
N PHE A 49 5.38 -0.96 6.93
CA PHE A 49 6.21 -0.67 5.76
C PHE A 49 7.68 -0.53 6.12
N MET A 50 8.00 0.18 7.22
CA MET A 50 9.39 0.27 7.72
C MET A 50 9.93 -1.08 8.19
N LEU A 51 9.08 -1.96 8.73
CA LEU A 51 9.45 -3.33 9.11
C LEU A 51 9.58 -4.28 7.90
N GLY A 52 9.24 -3.83 6.69
CA GLY A 52 9.29 -4.65 5.48
C GLY A 52 8.18 -5.70 5.38
N LYS A 53 7.11 -5.58 6.19
CA LYS A 53 5.97 -6.51 6.18
C LYS A 53 4.94 -6.11 5.13
N LEU A 54 5.32 -6.27 3.87
CA LEU A 54 4.56 -5.75 2.72
C LEU A 54 3.18 -6.43 2.57
N GLU A 55 3.08 -7.71 2.88
CA GLU A 55 1.83 -8.47 2.85
C GLU A 55 0.84 -7.95 3.90
N ASP A 56 1.31 -7.67 5.12
CA ASP A 56 0.50 -7.09 6.18
C ASP A 56 0.04 -5.67 5.84
N CYS A 57 0.89 -4.87 5.19
CA CYS A 57 0.52 -3.56 4.66
C CYS A 57 -0.60 -3.65 3.63
N LEU A 58 -0.49 -4.61 2.70
CA LEU A 58 -1.50 -4.82 1.66
C LEU A 58 -2.83 -5.24 2.28
N GLN A 59 -2.80 -6.18 3.22
CA GLN A 59 -3.99 -6.62 3.93
C GLN A 59 -4.64 -5.48 4.72
N LEU A 60 -3.85 -4.61 5.37
CA LEU A 60 -4.36 -3.44 6.08
C LEU A 60 -5.13 -2.49 5.16
N LEU A 61 -4.65 -2.27 3.93
CA LEU A 61 -5.32 -1.42 2.92
C LEU A 61 -6.60 -2.08 2.38
N VAL A 62 -6.60 -3.40 2.22
CA VAL A 62 -7.80 -4.15 1.82
C VAL A 62 -8.85 -4.11 2.93
N ASP A 63 -8.45 -4.37 4.17
CA ASP A 63 -9.33 -4.33 5.36
C ASP A 63 -9.94 -2.94 5.59
N SER A 64 -9.19 -1.87 5.26
CA SER A 64 -9.66 -0.49 5.36
C SER A 64 -10.52 -0.03 4.18
N ASN A 65 -10.81 -0.93 3.23
CA ASN A 65 -11.53 -0.66 1.99
C ASN A 65 -10.85 0.41 1.09
N GLN A 66 -9.54 0.58 1.23
CA GLN A 66 -8.71 1.47 0.41
C GLN A 66 -8.13 0.72 -0.81
N ILE A 67 -9.02 0.05 -1.56
CA ILE A 67 -8.63 -0.83 -2.67
C ILE A 67 -7.76 -0.15 -3.75
N PRO A 68 -8.00 1.13 -4.15
CA PRO A 68 -7.12 1.81 -5.10
C PRO A 68 -5.67 1.98 -4.60
N GLU A 69 -5.49 2.25 -3.30
CA GLU A 69 -4.17 2.37 -2.68
C GLU A 69 -3.51 1.00 -2.57
N ALA A 70 -4.29 -0.04 -2.24
CA ALA A 70 -3.83 -1.44 -2.24
C ALA A 70 -3.34 -1.86 -3.63
N ALA A 71 -4.06 -1.52 -4.70
CA ALA A 71 -3.67 -1.84 -6.07
C ALA A 71 -2.36 -1.15 -6.47
N LEU A 72 -2.19 0.12 -6.09
CA LEU A 72 -0.96 0.88 -6.32
C LEU A 72 0.23 0.29 -5.55
N MET A 73 0.00 -0.08 -4.29
CA MET A 73 0.98 -0.72 -3.41
C MET A 73 1.43 -2.08 -3.96
N ALA A 74 0.46 -2.93 -4.34
CA ALA A 74 0.74 -4.23 -4.95
C ALA A 74 1.56 -4.07 -6.23
N ARG A 75 1.23 -3.12 -7.10
CA ARG A 75 2.02 -2.90 -8.33
C ARG A 75 3.46 -2.54 -8.04
N SER A 76 3.69 -1.72 -7.02
CA SER A 76 5.01 -1.17 -6.72
C SER A 76 5.91 -2.16 -5.96
N TYR A 77 5.33 -2.96 -5.06
CA TYR A 77 6.09 -3.80 -4.11
C TYR A 77 5.74 -5.29 -4.16
N LEU A 78 4.53 -5.68 -4.59
CA LEU A 78 4.04 -7.06 -4.63
C LEU A 78 3.34 -7.39 -5.97
N PRO A 79 4.06 -7.37 -7.11
CA PRO A 79 3.45 -7.46 -8.44
C PRO A 79 2.68 -8.76 -8.67
N SER A 80 3.00 -9.82 -7.93
CA SER A 80 2.27 -11.10 -7.94
C SER A 80 0.84 -11.00 -7.44
N GLN A 81 0.52 -10.04 -6.57
CA GLN A 81 -0.82 -9.87 -5.98
C GLN A 81 -1.69 -8.86 -6.74
N VAL A 82 -1.15 -8.19 -7.77
CA VAL A 82 -1.87 -7.13 -8.51
C VAL A 82 -3.15 -7.64 -9.15
N SER A 83 -3.11 -8.81 -9.80
CA SER A 83 -4.28 -9.37 -10.49
C SER A 83 -5.45 -9.62 -9.54
N GLU A 84 -5.16 -10.12 -8.34
CA GLU A 84 -6.15 -10.37 -7.29
C GLU A 84 -6.77 -9.06 -6.79
N ILE A 85 -5.95 -8.08 -6.40
CA ILE A 85 -6.43 -6.80 -5.86
C ILE A 85 -7.21 -6.00 -6.92
N VAL A 86 -6.78 -6.03 -8.18
CA VAL A 86 -7.50 -5.38 -9.28
C VAL A 86 -8.85 -6.07 -9.53
N ALA A 87 -8.94 -7.40 -9.40
CA ALA A 87 -10.21 -8.09 -9.49
C ALA A 87 -11.17 -7.68 -8.36
N HIS A 88 -10.67 -7.52 -7.13
CA HIS A 88 -11.44 -6.95 -6.02
C HIS A 88 -11.92 -5.53 -6.33
N TRP A 89 -11.04 -4.68 -6.87
CA TRP A 89 -11.40 -3.31 -7.24
C TRP A 89 -12.51 -3.26 -8.30
N ARG A 90 -12.39 -4.08 -9.35
CA ARG A 90 -13.41 -4.19 -10.42
C ARG A 90 -14.76 -4.58 -9.83
N LYS A 91 -14.78 -5.55 -8.91
CA LYS A 91 -16.02 -5.98 -8.23
C LYS A 91 -16.65 -4.84 -7.42
N ASP A 92 -15.87 -4.06 -6.69
CA ASP A 92 -16.40 -2.97 -5.88
C ASP A 92 -16.89 -1.80 -6.74
N LEU A 93 -16.22 -1.52 -7.85
CA LEU A 93 -16.68 -0.54 -8.82
C LEU A 93 -18.01 -0.97 -9.46
N ASN A 94 -18.16 -2.25 -9.85
CA ASN A 94 -19.42 -2.73 -10.43
C ASN A 94 -20.61 -2.57 -9.48
N LYS A 95 -20.42 -2.77 -8.16
CA LYS A 95 -21.49 -2.48 -7.18
C LYS A 95 -21.89 -1.01 -7.17
N ILE A 96 -20.91 -0.11 -7.22
CA ILE A 96 -21.16 1.34 -7.28
C ILE A 96 -21.90 1.66 -8.58
N TRP A 97 -21.52 1.05 -9.70
CA TRP A 97 -22.18 1.22 -10.98
C TRP A 97 -23.61 0.67 -11.01
N ASP A 98 -23.89 -0.46 -10.38
CA ASP A 98 -25.26 -0.98 -10.29
C ASP A 98 -26.17 0.01 -9.51
N ASP A 99 -25.67 0.58 -8.40
CA ASP A 99 -26.38 1.62 -7.64
C ASP A 99 -26.57 2.92 -8.45
N VAL A 100 -25.54 3.33 -9.20
CA VAL A 100 -25.55 4.54 -10.04
C VAL A 100 -26.33 4.35 -11.35
N SER A 101 -26.43 3.14 -11.90
CA SER A 101 -27.15 2.85 -13.15
C SER A 101 -28.67 3.00 -13.00
N GLY A 102 -29.19 2.89 -11.77
CA GLY A 102 -30.54 3.35 -11.41
C GLY A 102 -30.71 4.88 -11.49
N LYS A 103 -29.60 5.63 -11.61
CA LYS A 103 -29.50 7.10 -11.71
C LYS A 103 -28.60 7.51 -12.89
N SER A 104 -28.92 7.06 -14.10
CA SER A 104 -28.48 7.58 -15.41
C SER A 104 -27.28 8.55 -15.42
N ILE A 105 -26.05 8.04 -15.26
CA ILE A 105 -24.83 8.68 -15.78
C ILE A 105 -23.97 7.57 -16.40
N THR A 106 -23.97 7.49 -17.72
CA THR A 106 -23.27 6.46 -18.49
C THR A 106 -21.82 6.86 -18.71
N THR A 107 -20.93 6.53 -17.79
CA THR A 107 -19.55 6.20 -18.17
C THR A 107 -19.53 4.68 -18.26
N SER A 108 -19.47 4.14 -19.48
CA SER A 108 -19.58 2.69 -19.66
C SER A 108 -18.44 1.99 -18.89
N ALA A 109 -18.73 0.86 -18.26
CA ALA A 109 -17.77 0.10 -17.46
C ALA A 109 -16.42 -0.08 -18.19
N SER A 110 -16.46 -0.27 -19.51
CA SER A 110 -15.28 -0.35 -20.40
C SER A 110 -14.32 0.84 -20.31
N GLN A 111 -14.79 2.07 -20.11
CA GLN A 111 -13.93 3.25 -19.99
C GLN A 111 -13.16 3.26 -18.67
N LEU A 112 -13.73 2.67 -17.63
CA LEU A 112 -13.07 2.55 -16.33
C LEU A 112 -12.05 1.44 -16.32
N GLU A 113 -12.33 0.33 -17.01
CA GLU A 113 -11.34 -0.72 -17.27
C GLU A 113 -10.14 -0.15 -18.04
N ASP A 114 -10.40 0.60 -19.12
CA ASP A 114 -9.35 1.32 -19.85
C ASP A 114 -8.57 2.31 -18.97
N LEU A 115 -9.25 3.04 -18.06
CA LEU A 115 -8.57 3.99 -17.17
C LEU A 115 -7.75 3.27 -16.08
N ILE A 116 -8.23 2.15 -15.56
CA ILE A 116 -7.51 1.32 -14.60
C ILE A 116 -6.30 0.70 -15.29
N ASP A 117 -6.47 0.12 -16.46
CA ASP A 117 -5.41 -0.51 -17.22
C ASP A 117 -4.39 0.55 -17.69
N ARG A 118 -4.82 1.73 -18.13
CA ARG A 118 -3.92 2.87 -18.39
C ARG A 118 -3.23 3.39 -17.13
N ALA A 119 -3.93 3.49 -16.00
CA ALA A 119 -3.32 3.91 -14.73
C ALA A 119 -2.28 2.89 -14.26
N LEU A 120 -2.55 1.60 -14.49
CA LEU A 120 -1.63 0.49 -14.23
C LEU A 120 -0.44 0.48 -15.20
N GLU A 121 -0.66 0.74 -16.49
CA GLU A 121 0.33 0.80 -17.56
C GLU A 121 1.20 2.07 -17.52
N LEU A 122 0.68 3.22 -17.10
CA LEU A 122 1.46 4.45 -16.95
C LEU A 122 2.58 4.30 -15.88
N GLY A 123 2.41 3.38 -14.93
CA GLY A 123 3.49 2.98 -14.01
C GLY A 123 4.51 2.00 -14.60
N SER A 124 4.21 1.40 -15.75
CA SER A 124 5.07 0.48 -16.50
C SER A 124 5.89 1.16 -17.61
N ALA A 125 5.77 2.48 -17.78
CA ALA A 125 6.56 3.24 -18.76
C ALA A 125 8.09 3.23 -18.48
N THR A 126 8.55 2.57 -17.42
CA THR A 126 9.96 2.21 -17.20
C THR A 126 10.33 0.77 -17.61
N ALA A 127 9.37 -0.04 -18.09
CA ALA A 127 9.57 -1.44 -18.48
C ALA A 127 9.46 -1.70 -20.00
N SER A 128 9.44 -0.66 -20.84
CA SER A 128 9.78 -0.80 -22.26
C SER A 128 11.25 -0.46 -22.50
N ALA A 129 12.14 -1.28 -21.94
CA ALA A 129 13.52 -1.39 -22.39
C ALA A 129 13.68 -2.71 -23.17
N LYS A 130 13.00 -2.83 -24.32
CA LYS A 130 13.47 -3.75 -25.37
C LYS A 130 14.73 -3.13 -25.98
N ASN A 131 15.86 -3.70 -25.59
CA ASN A 131 17.17 -3.72 -26.27
C ASN A 131 17.88 -2.38 -26.53
N TYR A 132 18.71 -1.95 -25.58
CA TYR A 132 20.14 -1.69 -25.84
C TYR A 132 20.93 -2.13 -24.59
N GLY A 133 21.93 -2.98 -24.80
CA GLY A 133 22.47 -3.89 -23.79
C GLY A 133 22.93 -3.24 -22.48
N ARG A 134 22.53 -3.85 -21.36
CA ARG A 134 23.33 -3.86 -20.13
C ARG A 134 22.98 -5.08 -19.29
N LYS A 135 24.04 -5.81 -18.96
CA LYS A 135 24.12 -7.06 -18.19
C LYS A 135 23.21 -7.06 -16.96
N TYR A 136 22.47 -8.15 -16.78
CA TYR A 136 21.93 -8.56 -15.50
C TYR A 136 23.06 -8.60 -14.47
N ILE A 137 22.99 -7.78 -13.43
CA ILE A 137 23.73 -8.03 -12.20
C ILE A 137 22.73 -8.59 -11.20
N VAL A 138 22.92 -9.89 -10.97
CA VAL A 138 22.33 -10.72 -9.93
C VAL A 138 22.59 -10.09 -8.56
N TYR A 139 21.57 -10.08 -7.69
CA TYR A 139 21.73 -9.80 -6.27
C TYR A 139 22.81 -10.71 -5.65
N GLY A 140 23.92 -10.12 -5.21
CA GLY A 140 25.01 -10.82 -4.55
C GLY A 140 25.37 -10.12 -3.25
N LYS A 141 25.16 -10.84 -2.14
CA LYS A 141 25.73 -10.60 -0.80
C LYS A 141 27.12 -9.96 -0.88
N ASN A 142 27.37 -8.90 -0.10
CA ASN A 142 28.36 -8.87 0.97
C ASN A 142 28.47 -7.47 1.57
N PHE A 143 28.03 -7.37 2.82
CA PHE A 143 28.38 -6.33 3.76
C PHE A 143 29.90 -6.39 4.02
N ARG A 144 30.61 -5.29 3.79
CA ARG A 144 31.81 -4.90 4.53
C ARG A 144 32.04 -3.40 4.41
#